data_AF-A0A927NWW4-F1
#
_entry.id   AF-A0A927NWW4-F1
#
_cell.length_a   1.000
_cell.length_b   1.000
_cell.length_c   1.000
_cell.angle_alpha   90.00
_cell.angle_beta   90.00
_cell.angle_gamma   90.00
#
_symmetry.space_group_name_H-M   'P 1'
#
loop_
_entity.id
_entity.type
_entity.pdbx_description
1 polymer ?
#
loop_
_entity_poly.entity_id
_entity_poly.type
_entity_poly.pdbx_seq_one_letter_code
_entity_poly.pdbx_strand_id
1 'polypeptide(L)'
;MGVTGLGCALCEDAYIDSDWSSYEGEMISQSRAAVPLLLEATAPGVLVEENGKALIDYSNTDDGYVMVLYKEGTSKKLKVQIKGPSTTYTYTIYPGEWAVLPLTDGNGKYQVKVFKNVSGNSYSNVLAAKTTVELTDEFAPFLRPNQYVNYSASSRAVELAMNLTQGIYQPLGKVEAIYNYVVTYLSYDKEKAKNVKSGYLPVLDEILESKKGICFDYAALMTGMLRSQGVPCKMVFGYAGSAYHAWISVWSEDTGWVDGVIFFDGTTWQRLDPTFASSGNQSESIMEYIGNGKNYKEKYFY
;
A
#
# COMPACT_ATOMS: atom_id res chain seq x y z
N MET A 1 21.27 -5.35 -20.73
CA MET A 1 20.64 -6.68 -20.92
C MET A 1 19.24 -6.63 -20.33
N GLY A 2 18.28 -7.45 -20.78
CA GLY A 2 16.87 -7.30 -20.38
C GLY A 2 16.58 -7.71 -18.93
N VAL A 3 15.74 -6.94 -18.23
CA VAL A 3 15.32 -7.16 -16.83
C VAL A 3 14.23 -8.24 -16.69
N THR A 4 14.15 -9.16 -17.65
CA THR A 4 12.98 -10.03 -17.91
C THR A 4 12.91 -11.27 -17.01
N GLY A 5 13.16 -11.14 -15.70
CA GLY A 5 13.38 -12.29 -14.81
C GLY A 5 12.96 -12.14 -13.33
N LEU A 6 12.23 -11.08 -12.96
CA LEU A 6 11.87 -10.79 -11.56
C LEU A 6 10.35 -10.66 -11.28
N GLY A 7 9.50 -10.68 -12.30
CA GLY A 7 8.05 -10.43 -12.15
C GLY A 7 7.28 -11.46 -11.30
N CYS A 8 6.25 -10.99 -10.59
CA CYS A 8 5.38 -11.83 -9.76
C CYS A 8 4.14 -12.29 -10.54
N ALA A 9 4.08 -13.56 -10.94
CA ALA A 9 3.16 -14.08 -11.95
C ALA A 9 1.73 -14.42 -11.45
N LEU A 10 1.14 -13.62 -10.55
CA LEU A 10 0.04 -14.09 -9.67
C LEU A 10 -1.18 -13.14 -9.51
N CYS A 11 -1.31 -12.11 -10.34
CA CYS A 11 -2.34 -11.07 -10.19
C CYS A 11 -3.10 -10.70 -11.49
N GLU A 12 -3.13 -11.57 -12.50
CA GLU A 12 -3.62 -11.22 -13.86
C GLU A 12 -5.15 -11.16 -14.07
N ASP A 13 -5.97 -11.55 -13.08
CA ASP A 13 -7.44 -11.58 -13.18
C ASP A 13 -8.11 -10.18 -13.10
N ALA A 14 -7.79 -9.22 -13.98
CA ALA A 14 -8.66 -8.09 -14.39
C ALA A 14 -8.06 -7.13 -15.46
N TYR A 15 -8.91 -6.66 -16.39
CA TYR A 15 -8.70 -5.53 -17.33
C TYR A 15 -9.62 -4.34 -16.90
N ILE A 16 -9.66 -3.13 -17.49
CA ILE A 16 -9.21 -2.61 -18.80
C ILE A 16 -8.86 -1.09 -18.72
N ASP A 17 -8.54 -0.45 -19.84
CA ASP A 17 -8.33 1.02 -20.04
C ASP A 17 -9.57 1.89 -19.69
N SER A 18 -9.53 3.22 -19.45
CA SER A 18 -8.50 4.24 -19.07
C SER A 18 -9.26 5.59 -18.72
N ASP A 19 -8.77 6.85 -18.63
CA ASP A 19 -7.52 7.56 -18.99
C ASP A 19 -7.40 9.01 -18.40
N TRP A 20 -6.26 9.68 -18.65
CA TRP A 20 -5.93 11.15 -18.65
C TRP A 20 -6.24 12.14 -17.47
N SER A 21 -5.15 12.59 -16.82
CA SER A 21 -4.74 13.97 -16.41
C SER A 21 -5.50 14.87 -15.38
N SER A 22 -4.96 14.92 -14.15
CA SER A 22 -4.33 16.05 -13.41
C SER A 22 -4.90 17.50 -13.36
N TYR A 23 -4.89 18.10 -12.16
CA TYR A 23 -4.51 19.51 -11.87
C TYR A 23 -3.98 19.65 -10.40
N GLU A 24 -3.35 20.78 -10.06
CA GLU A 24 -2.51 20.99 -8.85
C GLU A 24 -3.16 21.92 -7.78
N GLY A 25 -2.59 21.93 -6.57
CA GLY A 25 -2.93 22.84 -5.45
C GLY A 25 -1.76 22.98 -4.45
N GLU A 26 -1.64 24.12 -3.76
CA GLU A 26 -0.43 24.54 -3.04
C GLU A 26 -0.37 24.20 -1.53
N MET A 27 0.85 24.16 -1.00
CA MET A 27 1.22 23.79 0.38
C MET A 27 1.04 24.92 1.41
N ILE A 28 0.81 24.56 2.68
CA ILE A 28 1.17 25.41 3.85
C ILE A 28 1.80 24.51 4.93
N SER A 29 3.09 24.73 5.21
CA SER A 29 3.82 23.97 6.23
C SER A 29 3.72 24.61 7.62
N GLN A 30 3.79 23.78 8.67
CA GLN A 30 4.19 24.27 9.99
C GLN A 30 4.76 23.17 10.89
N SER A 31 5.94 23.44 11.46
CA SER A 31 6.76 22.43 12.13
C SER A 31 6.50 22.35 13.64
N ARG A 32 6.26 21.13 14.13
CA ARG A 32 6.62 20.73 15.50
C ARG A 32 6.88 19.24 15.58
N ALA A 33 8.06 18.85 16.06
CA ALA A 33 8.42 17.46 16.26
C ALA A 33 7.70 16.85 17.47
N ALA A 34 6.44 16.44 17.27
CA ALA A 34 5.92 15.30 18.00
C ALA A 34 6.61 14.01 17.49
N VAL A 35 6.74 13.01 18.35
CA VAL A 35 6.81 11.63 17.84
C VAL A 35 5.48 11.38 17.13
N PRO A 36 5.46 10.89 15.88
CA PRO A 36 4.22 10.60 15.18
C PRO A 36 3.34 9.70 16.05
N LEU A 37 2.16 10.20 16.43
CA LEU A 37 1.18 9.37 17.13
C LEU A 37 0.77 8.28 16.13
N LEU A 38 1.07 7.02 16.45
CA LEU A 38 0.82 5.94 15.51
C LEU A 38 -0.68 5.87 15.21
N LEU A 39 -1.04 6.06 13.94
CA LEU A 39 -2.42 6.18 13.49
C LEU A 39 -3.07 4.80 13.34
N GLU A 40 -3.23 4.09 14.46
CA GLU A 40 -3.87 2.77 14.52
C GLU A 40 -5.32 2.83 14.01
N ALA A 41 -5.73 1.80 13.27
CA ALA A 41 -7.08 1.68 12.71
C ALA A 41 -8.01 0.97 13.70
N THR A 42 -9.18 1.56 13.95
CA THR A 42 -10.20 1.01 14.86
C THR A 42 -11.58 0.96 14.20
N ALA A 43 -12.44 0.05 14.69
CA ALA A 43 -13.85 -0.09 14.32
C ALA A 43 -14.72 0.34 15.53
N PRO A 44 -15.03 1.64 15.68
CA PRO A 44 -15.71 2.17 16.86
C PRO A 44 -17.23 1.95 16.85
N GLY A 45 -17.81 1.44 15.75
CA GLY A 45 -19.22 1.07 15.67
C GLY A 45 -20.21 2.24 15.58
N VAL A 46 -19.75 3.45 15.26
CA VAL A 46 -20.60 4.67 15.20
C VAL A 46 -21.46 4.68 13.93
N LEU A 47 -20.88 4.33 12.79
CA LEU A 47 -21.55 4.16 11.51
C LEU A 47 -21.31 2.75 10.98
N VAL A 48 -22.34 1.91 11.07
CA VAL A 48 -22.28 0.49 10.67
C VAL A 48 -23.39 0.10 9.71
N GLU A 49 -23.10 -0.86 8.86
CA GLU A 49 -24.04 -1.63 8.05
C GLU A 49 -23.77 -3.09 8.40
N GLU A 50 -24.80 -3.83 8.82
CA GLU A 50 -24.60 -5.10 9.53
C GLU A 50 -25.69 -6.14 9.23
N ASN A 51 -25.30 -7.41 9.16
CA ASN A 51 -26.23 -8.53 9.31
C ASN A 51 -25.60 -9.70 10.08
N GLY A 52 -26.32 -10.82 10.19
CA GLY A 52 -25.87 -12.02 10.91
C GLY A 52 -24.62 -12.72 10.34
N LYS A 53 -24.05 -12.24 9.21
CA LYS A 53 -22.85 -12.80 8.56
C LYS A 53 -21.69 -11.84 8.45
N ALA A 54 -21.95 -10.54 8.28
CA ALA A 54 -20.92 -9.53 8.07
C ALA A 54 -21.26 -8.21 8.77
N LEU A 55 -20.24 -7.36 8.92
CA LEU A 55 -20.32 -6.00 9.42
C LEU A 55 -19.36 -5.14 8.57
N ILE A 56 -19.84 -3.99 8.08
CA ILE A 56 -19.03 -2.93 7.48
C ILE A 56 -19.10 -1.74 8.45
N ASP A 57 -17.98 -1.44 9.10
CA ASP A 57 -17.80 -0.21 9.87
C ASP A 57 -17.22 0.87 8.92
N TYR A 58 -17.95 1.98 8.80
CA TYR A 58 -17.59 3.14 8.00
C TYR A 58 -17.59 4.42 8.84
N SER A 59 -17.25 4.29 10.13
CA SER A 59 -17.17 5.41 11.08
C SER A 59 -16.01 6.36 10.82
N ASN A 60 -14.95 5.91 10.14
CA ASN A 60 -13.68 6.63 9.95
C ASN A 60 -13.44 6.94 8.45
N THR A 61 -14.50 7.25 7.71
CA THR A 61 -14.42 7.56 6.27
C THR A 61 -13.71 8.87 5.96
N ASP A 62 -13.81 9.82 6.88
CA ASP A 62 -13.08 11.09 6.95
C ASP A 62 -11.59 10.89 7.27
N ASP A 63 -11.28 9.83 8.01
CA ASP A 63 -9.96 9.29 8.32
C ASP A 63 -9.42 8.33 7.21
N GLY A 64 -10.14 8.23 6.09
CA GLY A 64 -9.69 7.55 4.88
C GLY A 64 -9.79 6.03 4.84
N TYR A 65 -10.55 5.38 5.73
CA TYR A 65 -10.70 3.92 5.72
C TYR A 65 -12.10 3.40 6.11
N VAL A 66 -12.35 2.12 5.79
CA VAL A 66 -13.44 1.32 6.35
C VAL A 66 -12.88 0.02 6.95
N MET A 67 -13.59 -0.57 7.89
CA MET A 67 -13.25 -1.88 8.45
C MET A 67 -14.35 -2.89 8.17
N VAL A 68 -13.99 -4.10 7.75
CA VAL A 68 -14.95 -5.15 7.41
C VAL A 68 -14.63 -6.43 8.18
N LEU A 69 -15.65 -6.98 8.84
CA LEU A 69 -15.59 -8.26 9.53
C LEU A 69 -16.57 -9.24 8.90
N TYR A 70 -16.10 -10.43 8.56
CA TYR A 70 -16.98 -11.56 8.22
C TYR A 70 -17.06 -12.53 9.39
N LYS A 71 -18.22 -12.61 10.04
CA LYS A 71 -18.41 -13.26 11.35
C LYS A 71 -18.54 -14.78 11.28
N GLU A 72 -19.04 -15.31 10.16
CA GLU A 72 -19.35 -16.73 9.97
C GLU A 72 -18.09 -17.49 9.53
N GLY A 73 -17.63 -18.48 10.30
CA GLY A 73 -16.53 -19.36 9.90
C GLY A 73 -16.81 -20.07 8.57
N THR A 74 -15.92 -19.96 7.58
CA THR A 74 -16.17 -20.55 6.25
C THR A 74 -14.90 -20.85 5.46
N SER A 75 -14.92 -21.92 4.66
CA SER A 75 -13.86 -22.29 3.71
C SER A 75 -14.08 -21.72 2.30
N LYS A 76 -15.16 -20.95 2.09
CA LYS A 76 -15.45 -20.26 0.82
C LYS A 76 -14.64 -18.95 0.75
N LYS A 77 -14.05 -18.65 -0.41
CA LYS A 77 -13.39 -17.36 -0.65
C LYS A 77 -14.36 -16.21 -0.37
N LEU A 78 -13.92 -15.24 0.42
CA LEU A 78 -14.63 -14.00 0.69
C LEU A 78 -13.92 -12.85 -0.05
N LYS A 79 -14.69 -11.90 -0.56
CA LYS A 79 -14.15 -10.68 -1.18
C LYS A 79 -14.86 -9.45 -0.66
N VAL A 80 -14.14 -8.32 -0.61
CA VAL A 80 -14.74 -7.00 -0.47
C VAL A 80 -14.43 -6.20 -1.73
N GLN A 81 -15.46 -5.61 -2.32
CA GLN A 81 -15.29 -4.64 -3.40
C GLN A 81 -15.56 -3.24 -2.86
N ILE A 82 -14.61 -2.33 -3.03
CA ILE A 82 -14.77 -0.90 -2.75
C ILE A 82 -14.77 -0.20 -4.10
N LYS A 83 -15.94 0.28 -4.52
CA LYS A 83 -16.06 1.20 -5.67
C LYS A 83 -16.09 2.62 -5.15
N GLY A 84 -15.10 3.43 -5.53
CA GLY A 84 -15.07 4.87 -5.28
C GLY A 84 -15.54 5.69 -6.50
N PRO A 85 -15.21 6.99 -6.55
CA PRO A 85 -15.49 7.89 -7.67
C PRO A 85 -14.99 7.40 -9.04
N SER A 86 -13.75 6.89 -9.13
CA SER A 86 -13.10 6.50 -10.38
C SER A 86 -12.80 4.99 -10.45
N THR A 87 -12.34 4.42 -9.34
CA THR A 87 -11.65 3.13 -9.27
C THR A 87 -12.46 2.11 -8.48
N THR A 88 -12.21 0.83 -8.73
CA THR A 88 -12.87 -0.28 -8.02
C THR A 88 -11.87 -1.30 -7.51
N TYR A 89 -11.51 -1.15 -6.23
CA TYR A 89 -10.60 -2.03 -5.51
C TYR A 89 -11.32 -3.33 -5.09
N THR A 90 -10.61 -4.46 -5.11
CA THR A 90 -11.17 -5.77 -4.77
C THR A 90 -10.22 -6.57 -3.88
N TYR A 91 -10.55 -6.61 -2.59
CA TYR A 91 -9.79 -7.27 -1.53
C TYR A 91 -10.28 -8.71 -1.30
N THR A 92 -9.41 -9.56 -0.76
CA THR A 92 -9.79 -10.89 -0.23
C THR A 92 -9.77 -10.80 1.28
N ILE A 93 -10.84 -11.22 1.96
CA ILE A 93 -10.91 -11.15 3.44
C ILE A 93 -11.05 -12.54 4.05
N TYR A 94 -10.81 -12.65 5.35
CA TYR A 94 -10.75 -13.91 6.08
C TYR A 94 -11.82 -13.91 7.19
N PRO A 95 -12.46 -15.06 7.48
CA PRO A 95 -13.54 -15.13 8.46
C PRO A 95 -13.01 -15.02 9.89
N GLY A 96 -13.66 -14.21 10.72
CA GLY A 96 -13.26 -13.92 12.10
C GLY A 96 -12.24 -12.77 12.23
N GLU A 97 -11.69 -12.28 11.12
CA GLU A 97 -10.66 -11.23 11.11
C GLU A 97 -11.25 -9.89 10.61
N TRP A 98 -10.75 -8.79 11.19
CA TRP A 98 -11.04 -7.44 10.70
C TRP A 98 -10.09 -7.09 9.55
N ALA A 99 -10.65 -6.79 8.38
CA ALA A 99 -9.91 -6.22 7.27
C ALA A 99 -10.02 -4.68 7.31
N VAL A 100 -8.88 -4.00 7.49
CA VAL A 100 -8.76 -2.53 7.33
C VAL A 100 -8.53 -2.22 5.85
N LEU A 101 -9.44 -1.47 5.23
CA LEU A 101 -9.47 -1.24 3.79
C LEU A 101 -9.49 0.27 3.49
N PRO A 102 -8.49 0.82 2.79
CA PRO A 102 -8.36 2.27 2.58
C PRO A 102 -9.27 2.77 1.45
N LEU A 103 -9.59 4.06 1.51
CA LEU A 103 -10.43 4.81 0.57
C LEU A 103 -9.53 5.69 -0.33
N THR A 104 -8.65 5.05 -1.10
CA THR A 104 -7.57 5.69 -1.87
C THR A 104 -8.00 6.40 -3.16
N ASP A 105 -9.31 6.59 -3.36
CA ASP A 105 -9.93 7.18 -4.56
C ASP A 105 -10.50 8.59 -4.28
N GLY A 106 -9.97 9.25 -3.24
CA GLY A 106 -10.29 10.63 -2.86
C GLY A 106 -11.71 10.84 -2.33
N ASN A 107 -12.14 12.10 -2.33
CA ASN A 107 -13.48 12.52 -1.90
C ASN A 107 -14.56 12.12 -2.90
N GLY A 108 -15.76 11.77 -2.40
CA GLY A 108 -16.92 11.48 -3.24
C GLY A 108 -17.70 10.24 -2.82
N LYS A 109 -18.42 9.62 -3.77
CA LYS A 109 -19.40 8.58 -3.46
C LYS A 109 -18.80 7.18 -3.54
N TYR A 110 -18.90 6.43 -2.45
CA TYR A 110 -18.39 5.07 -2.32
C TYR A 110 -19.50 4.04 -2.16
N GLN A 111 -19.24 2.83 -2.65
CA GLN A 111 -20.00 1.63 -2.34
C GLN A 111 -19.06 0.50 -1.93
N VAL A 112 -19.24 0.00 -0.70
CA VAL A 112 -18.53 -1.16 -0.13
C VAL A 112 -19.45 -2.37 -0.20
N LYS A 113 -19.00 -3.49 -0.77
CA LYS A 113 -19.77 -4.75 -0.86
C LYS A 113 -18.98 -5.93 -0.36
N VAL A 114 -19.58 -6.72 0.53
CA VAL A 114 -19.05 -8.01 0.98
C VAL A 114 -19.64 -9.14 0.14
N PHE A 115 -18.80 -10.05 -0.32
CA PHE A 115 -19.15 -11.15 -1.22
C PHE A 115 -18.68 -12.50 -0.68
N LYS A 116 -19.50 -13.55 -0.83
CA LYS A 116 -19.13 -14.96 -0.53
C LYS A 116 -19.14 -15.78 -1.81
N ASN A 117 -18.09 -16.57 -2.04
CA ASN A 117 -18.00 -17.45 -3.20
C ASN A 117 -19.07 -18.55 -3.16
N VAL A 118 -19.75 -18.77 -4.29
CA VAL A 118 -20.71 -19.86 -4.47
C VAL A 118 -19.99 -21.05 -5.09
N SER A 119 -19.50 -20.89 -6.32
CA SER A 119 -18.76 -21.89 -7.10
C SER A 119 -17.91 -21.21 -8.17
N GLY A 120 -16.73 -21.74 -8.49
CA GLY A 120 -15.82 -21.16 -9.47
C GLY A 120 -15.55 -19.68 -9.18
N ASN A 121 -15.79 -18.81 -10.18
CA ASN A 121 -15.70 -17.35 -10.06
C ASN A 121 -17.05 -16.67 -9.77
N SER A 122 -18.10 -17.41 -9.40
CA SER A 122 -19.40 -16.85 -9.01
C SER A 122 -19.43 -16.50 -7.51
N TYR A 123 -19.96 -15.32 -7.19
CA TYR A 123 -20.06 -14.78 -5.82
C TYR A 123 -21.46 -14.21 -5.56
N SER A 124 -21.97 -14.41 -4.35
CA SER A 124 -23.20 -13.78 -3.87
C SER A 124 -22.88 -12.56 -3.01
N ASN A 125 -23.64 -11.47 -3.18
CA ASN A 125 -23.56 -10.29 -2.33
C ASN A 125 -24.14 -10.61 -0.95
N VAL A 126 -23.36 -10.41 0.11
CA VAL A 126 -23.75 -10.67 1.51
C VAL A 126 -24.27 -9.41 2.18
N LEU A 127 -23.62 -8.27 1.95
CA LEU A 127 -23.86 -7.01 2.66
C LEU A 127 -23.30 -5.85 1.81
N ALA A 128 -23.91 -4.67 1.86
CA ALA A 128 -23.49 -3.54 1.02
C ALA A 128 -23.77 -2.17 1.65
N ALA A 129 -22.71 -1.45 2.03
CA ALA A 129 -22.80 -0.06 2.48
C ALA A 129 -22.66 0.92 1.32
N LYS A 130 -23.16 2.15 1.51
CA LYS A 130 -22.86 3.32 0.68
C LYS A 130 -22.59 4.51 1.59
N THR A 131 -21.61 5.32 1.22
CA THR A 131 -21.26 6.55 1.96
C THR A 131 -20.80 7.63 0.97
N THR A 132 -20.73 8.88 1.44
CA THR A 132 -19.99 9.95 0.77
C THR A 132 -18.80 10.28 1.65
N VAL A 133 -17.60 10.21 1.09
CA VAL A 133 -16.33 10.45 1.76
C VAL A 133 -15.94 11.91 1.57
N GLU A 134 -15.72 12.58 2.69
CA GLU A 134 -15.13 13.91 2.78
C GLU A 134 -13.96 13.77 3.77
N LEU A 135 -12.75 13.58 3.22
CA LEU A 135 -11.52 13.39 3.98
C LEU A 135 -11.17 14.66 4.77
N THR A 136 -10.71 14.49 6.02
CA THR A 136 -10.10 15.57 6.81
C THR A 136 -8.70 15.94 6.32
N ASP A 137 -8.01 14.97 5.71
CA ASP A 137 -6.68 15.08 5.14
C ASP A 137 -6.60 14.13 3.92
N GLU A 138 -6.12 14.62 2.76
CA GLU A 138 -5.96 13.79 1.56
C GLU A 138 -4.91 12.68 1.75
N PHE A 139 -4.02 12.81 2.73
CA PHE A 139 -3.01 11.82 3.07
C PHE A 139 -3.52 10.71 4.01
N ALA A 140 -4.69 10.85 4.63
CA ALA A 140 -5.20 9.90 5.62
C ALA A 140 -5.26 8.43 5.14
N PRO A 141 -5.73 8.11 3.91
CA PRO A 141 -5.68 6.73 3.37
C PRO A 141 -4.26 6.15 3.24
N PHE A 142 -3.24 7.02 3.18
CA PHE A 142 -1.83 6.69 2.91
C PHE A 142 -0.92 6.87 4.14
N LEU A 143 -1.50 7.10 5.33
CA LEU A 143 -0.79 7.25 6.61
C LEU A 143 -1.10 6.14 7.62
N ARG A 144 -2.16 5.35 7.42
CA ARG A 144 -2.63 4.32 8.37
C ARG A 144 -2.18 2.89 7.98
N PRO A 145 -2.21 1.91 8.91
CA PRO A 145 -2.11 0.49 8.57
C PRO A 145 -3.29 0.07 7.68
N ASN A 146 -3.09 -0.94 6.83
CA ASN A 146 -4.20 -1.60 6.12
C ASN A 146 -3.89 -3.08 5.83
N GLN A 147 -4.82 -3.81 5.20
CA GLN A 147 -4.66 -5.24 4.90
C GLN A 147 -3.34 -5.60 4.19
N TYR A 148 -2.80 -4.72 3.34
CA TYR A 148 -1.58 -4.98 2.57
C TYR A 148 -0.33 -4.41 3.24
N VAL A 149 -0.50 -3.43 4.12
CA VAL A 149 0.57 -2.76 4.89
C VAL A 149 0.16 -2.77 6.36
N ASN A 150 0.21 -3.96 6.97
CA ASN A 150 -0.30 -4.18 8.32
C ASN A 150 0.83 -4.05 9.37
N TYR A 151 0.65 -3.15 10.33
CA TYR A 151 1.60 -2.88 11.42
C TYR A 151 0.86 -2.26 12.62
N SER A 152 1.47 -2.34 13.81
CA SER A 152 0.99 -1.72 15.05
C SER A 152 2.16 -1.20 15.89
N ALA A 153 1.88 -0.58 17.04
CA ALA A 153 2.93 -0.08 17.94
C ALA A 153 3.87 -1.18 18.48
N SER A 154 3.51 -2.45 18.35
CA SER A 154 4.32 -3.61 18.76
C SER A 154 5.08 -4.29 17.62
N SER A 155 5.00 -3.80 16.37
CA SER A 155 5.76 -4.37 15.25
C SER A 155 7.23 -3.95 15.29
N ARG A 156 8.16 -4.90 15.16
CA ARG A 156 9.61 -4.62 15.06
C ARG A 156 9.93 -3.70 13.88
N ALA A 157 9.10 -3.70 12.83
CA ALA A 157 9.19 -2.73 11.74
C ALA A 157 9.03 -1.26 12.19
N VAL A 158 8.14 -0.98 13.14
CA VAL A 158 7.92 0.38 13.68
C VAL A 158 9.07 0.79 14.59
N GLU A 159 9.51 -0.11 15.47
CA GLU A 159 10.69 0.12 16.33
C GLU A 159 11.95 0.41 15.49
N LEU A 160 12.20 -0.39 14.45
CA LEU A 160 13.33 -0.19 13.55
C LEU A 160 13.22 1.13 12.77
N ALA A 161 12.03 1.47 12.27
CA ALA A 161 11.82 2.74 11.55
C ALA A 161 12.06 3.95 12.45
N MET A 162 11.61 3.90 13.70
CA MET A 162 11.88 4.94 14.71
C MET A 162 13.39 5.08 14.99
N ASN A 163 14.10 3.95 15.13
CA ASN A 163 15.55 3.95 15.37
C ASN A 163 16.35 4.47 14.16
N LEU A 164 16.00 4.08 12.93
CA LEU A 164 16.64 4.57 11.69
C LEU A 164 16.40 6.06 11.43
N THR A 165 15.28 6.60 11.92
CA THR A 165 14.88 8.00 11.70
C THR A 165 15.10 8.90 12.92
N GLN A 166 15.81 8.41 13.94
CA GLN A 166 16.05 9.15 15.18
C GLN A 166 16.80 10.47 14.91
N GLY A 167 16.17 11.60 15.23
CA GLY A 167 16.72 12.95 14.97
C GLY A 167 16.53 13.45 13.53
N ILE A 168 15.93 12.65 12.64
CA ILE A 168 15.64 13.05 11.25
C ILE A 168 14.23 13.66 11.18
N TYR A 169 14.18 14.99 11.09
CA TYR A 169 12.91 15.73 11.04
C TYR A 169 12.28 15.78 9.65
N GLN A 170 13.09 15.90 8.58
CA GLN A 170 12.59 16.06 7.22
C GLN A 170 12.05 14.75 6.63
N PRO A 171 10.85 14.72 6.01
CA PRO A 171 10.27 13.51 5.44
C PRO A 171 11.20 12.76 4.48
N LEU A 172 11.89 13.49 3.60
CA LEU A 172 12.78 12.91 2.60
C LEU A 172 14.05 12.28 3.22
N GLY A 173 14.54 12.79 4.34
CA GLY A 173 15.62 12.15 5.10
C GLY A 173 15.16 10.85 5.77
N LYS A 174 13.89 10.77 6.19
CA LYS A 174 13.29 9.52 6.70
C LYS A 174 13.15 8.48 5.59
N VAL A 175 12.73 8.93 4.41
CA VAL A 175 12.70 8.14 3.16
C VAL A 175 14.09 7.57 2.86
N GLU A 176 15.14 8.39 2.88
CA GLU A 176 16.52 7.96 2.67
C GLU A 176 16.96 6.90 3.67
N ALA A 177 16.83 7.16 4.98
CA ALA A 177 17.30 6.24 6.02
C ALA A 177 16.62 4.86 5.96
N ILE A 178 15.30 4.83 5.68
CA ILE A 178 14.52 3.61 5.54
C ILE A 178 14.82 2.92 4.19
N TYR A 179 14.94 3.66 3.09
CA TYR A 179 15.32 3.13 1.78
C TYR A 179 16.67 2.42 1.84
N ASN A 180 17.69 3.11 2.37
CA ASN A 180 19.06 2.60 2.49
C ASN A 180 19.09 1.31 3.33
N TYR A 181 18.34 1.23 4.44
CA TYR A 181 18.20 -0.03 5.17
C TYR A 181 17.57 -1.14 4.30
N VAL A 182 16.43 -0.86 3.67
CA VAL A 182 15.67 -1.87 2.91
C VAL A 182 16.49 -2.40 1.72
N VAL A 183 17.13 -1.54 0.92
CA VAL A 183 17.88 -1.99 -0.26
C VAL A 183 19.17 -2.72 0.08
N THR A 184 19.84 -2.35 1.18
CA THR A 184 21.10 -2.96 1.62
C THR A 184 20.90 -4.30 2.34
N TYR A 185 19.83 -4.46 3.13
CA TYR A 185 19.69 -5.61 4.03
C TYR A 185 18.68 -6.68 3.62
N LEU A 186 17.71 -6.40 2.74
CA LEU A 186 16.85 -7.44 2.17
C LEU A 186 17.52 -8.12 0.96
N SER A 187 17.04 -9.32 0.61
CA SER A 187 17.44 -10.05 -0.59
C SER A 187 16.23 -10.67 -1.29
N TYR A 188 16.22 -10.66 -2.63
CA TYR A 188 15.07 -11.12 -3.41
C TYR A 188 14.86 -12.64 -3.32
N ASP A 189 13.69 -13.06 -2.84
CA ASP A 189 13.34 -14.46 -2.71
C ASP A 189 12.75 -15.03 -4.02
N LYS A 190 13.65 -15.60 -4.82
CA LYS A 190 13.32 -16.23 -6.10
C LYS A 190 12.49 -17.51 -5.97
N GLU A 191 12.50 -18.19 -4.82
CA GLU A 191 11.64 -19.37 -4.63
C GLU A 191 10.25 -18.97 -4.15
N LYS A 192 10.14 -17.98 -3.27
CA LYS A 192 8.87 -17.34 -2.92
C LYS A 192 8.20 -16.75 -4.16
N ALA A 193 8.93 -16.03 -5.03
CA ALA A 193 8.40 -15.47 -6.28
C ALA A 193 7.79 -16.51 -7.24
N LYS A 194 8.36 -17.72 -7.32
CA LYS A 194 7.80 -18.84 -8.11
C LYS A 194 6.61 -19.51 -7.42
N ASN A 195 6.66 -19.65 -6.10
CA ASN A 195 5.81 -20.56 -5.34
C ASN A 195 4.69 -19.88 -4.53
N VAL A 196 4.68 -18.56 -4.40
CA VAL A 196 3.61 -17.80 -3.75
C VAL A 196 2.26 -18.00 -4.46
N LYS A 197 1.16 -17.60 -3.82
CA LYS A 197 -0.22 -17.92 -4.24
C LYS A 197 -1.11 -16.69 -4.11
N SER A 198 -2.18 -16.64 -4.91
CA SER A 198 -3.21 -15.61 -4.80
C SER A 198 -3.85 -15.65 -3.40
N GLY A 199 -3.95 -14.49 -2.74
CA GLY A 199 -4.33 -14.39 -1.33
C GLY A 199 -3.15 -14.46 -0.33
N TYR A 200 -1.91 -14.28 -0.80
CA TYR A 200 -0.77 -13.97 0.06
C TYR A 200 -0.85 -12.52 0.57
N LEU A 201 -0.45 -12.30 1.83
CA LEU A 201 -0.31 -10.99 2.47
C LEU A 201 1.08 -10.89 3.14
N PRO A 202 1.80 -9.77 2.99
CA PRO A 202 3.06 -9.51 3.71
C PRO A 202 2.88 -9.43 5.23
N VAL A 203 3.83 -10.02 5.97
CA VAL A 203 3.99 -9.81 7.42
C VAL A 203 5.33 -9.12 7.63
N LEU A 204 5.31 -7.83 7.98
CA LEU A 204 6.51 -6.96 7.92
C LEU A 204 7.64 -7.47 8.82
N ASP A 205 7.28 -8.00 9.99
CA ASP A 205 8.19 -8.57 10.97
C ASP A 205 8.83 -9.89 10.51
N GLU A 206 8.13 -10.73 9.75
CA GLU A 206 8.72 -11.94 9.13
C GLU A 206 9.72 -11.58 8.02
N ILE A 207 9.43 -10.50 7.28
CA ILE A 207 10.31 -10.00 6.21
C ILE A 207 11.60 -9.42 6.81
N LEU A 208 11.51 -8.73 7.95
CA LEU A 208 12.68 -8.22 8.68
C LEU A 208 13.53 -9.34 9.31
N GLU A 209 12.89 -10.39 9.83
CA GLU A 209 13.59 -11.52 10.45
C GLU A 209 14.26 -12.42 9.41
N SER A 210 13.56 -12.78 8.34
CA SER A 210 14.11 -13.59 7.24
C SER A 210 15.06 -12.81 6.32
N LYS A 211 14.97 -11.46 6.34
CA LYS A 211 15.64 -10.52 5.42
C LYS A 211 15.41 -10.85 3.94
N LYS A 212 14.25 -11.42 3.62
CA LYS A 212 13.92 -11.95 2.29
C LYS A 212 12.50 -11.65 1.88
N GLY A 213 12.30 -11.38 0.60
CA GLY A 213 10.97 -11.13 0.08
C GLY A 213 10.88 -10.97 -1.43
N ILE A 214 9.63 -10.86 -1.91
CA ILE A 214 9.27 -10.51 -3.29
C ILE A 214 8.92 -9.01 -3.38
N CYS A 215 8.58 -8.48 -4.56
CA CYS A 215 8.29 -7.05 -4.73
C CYS A 215 7.23 -6.49 -3.76
N PHE A 216 6.18 -7.28 -3.49
CA PHE A 216 5.13 -6.94 -2.53
C PHE A 216 5.68 -6.87 -1.08
N ASP A 217 6.60 -7.75 -0.69
CA ASP A 217 7.22 -7.72 0.64
C ASP A 217 8.09 -6.48 0.84
N TYR A 218 8.92 -6.16 -0.15
CA TYR A 218 9.77 -4.96 -0.16
C TYR A 218 8.93 -3.68 -0.09
N ALA A 219 7.89 -3.57 -0.92
CA ALA A 219 7.01 -2.41 -0.97
C ALA A 219 6.19 -2.25 0.32
N ALA A 220 5.61 -3.34 0.85
CA ALA A 220 4.82 -3.30 2.07
C ALA A 220 5.67 -2.98 3.31
N LEU A 221 6.88 -3.56 3.43
CA LEU A 221 7.80 -3.23 4.52
C LEU A 221 8.17 -1.75 4.50
N MET A 222 8.63 -1.24 3.34
CA MET A 222 9.05 0.15 3.23
C MET A 222 7.89 1.12 3.47
N THR A 223 6.68 0.82 2.95
CA THR A 223 5.48 1.62 3.21
C THR A 223 5.12 1.63 4.69
N GLY A 224 5.11 0.47 5.36
CA GLY A 224 4.75 0.38 6.79
C GLY A 224 5.74 1.13 7.69
N MET A 225 7.04 0.97 7.41
CA MET A 225 8.09 1.73 8.09
C MET A 225 7.89 3.25 7.90
N LEU A 226 7.60 3.72 6.68
CA LEU A 226 7.42 5.15 6.41
C LEU A 226 6.16 5.75 7.04
N ARG A 227 5.00 5.09 6.89
CA ARG A 227 3.75 5.52 7.48
C ARG A 227 3.85 5.60 9.02
N SER A 228 4.53 4.64 9.64
CA SER A 228 4.78 4.66 11.09
C SER A 228 5.56 5.88 11.58
N GLN A 229 6.35 6.51 10.70
CA GLN A 229 7.11 7.72 10.98
C GLN A 229 6.45 9.00 10.43
N GLY A 230 5.15 8.93 10.08
CA GLY A 230 4.34 10.05 9.63
C GLY A 230 4.62 10.53 8.21
N VAL A 231 5.19 9.68 7.35
CA VAL A 231 5.41 9.99 5.92
C VAL A 231 4.27 9.39 5.10
N PRO A 232 3.45 10.19 4.38
CA PRO A 232 2.43 9.67 3.50
C PRO A 232 3.07 8.83 2.39
N CYS A 233 2.62 7.58 2.25
CA CYS A 233 3.22 6.64 1.33
C CYS A 233 2.16 5.73 0.71
N LYS A 234 2.01 5.80 -0.62
CA LYS A 234 1.25 4.86 -1.44
C LYS A 234 2.08 3.59 -1.63
N MET A 235 1.49 2.43 -1.37
CA MET A 235 1.99 1.18 -1.93
C MET A 235 1.34 0.98 -3.31
N VAL A 236 2.17 0.95 -4.36
CA VAL A 236 1.73 1.02 -5.76
C VAL A 236 1.83 -0.35 -6.40
N PHE A 237 0.75 -0.79 -7.07
CA PHE A 237 0.77 -1.95 -7.95
C PHE A 237 0.55 -1.53 -9.41
N GLY A 238 1.23 -2.25 -10.30
CA GLY A 238 1.13 -2.04 -11.74
C GLY A 238 2.04 -2.98 -12.51
N TYR A 239 2.58 -2.50 -13.63
CA TYR A 239 3.54 -3.22 -14.45
C TYR A 239 4.87 -2.48 -14.51
N ALA A 240 5.98 -3.22 -14.50
CA ALA A 240 7.31 -2.76 -14.88
C ALA A 240 7.75 -3.56 -16.13
N GLY A 241 7.83 -2.89 -17.27
CA GLY A 241 7.84 -3.55 -18.58
C GLY A 241 6.58 -4.40 -18.76
N SER A 242 6.76 -5.71 -18.94
CA SER A 242 5.66 -6.68 -18.98
C SER A 242 5.42 -7.41 -17.65
N ALA A 243 6.23 -7.17 -16.62
CA ALA A 243 6.12 -7.85 -15.33
C ALA A 243 5.11 -7.14 -14.42
N TYR A 244 4.12 -7.86 -13.88
CA TYR A 244 3.32 -7.31 -12.77
C TYR A 244 4.21 -7.18 -11.52
N HIS A 245 4.13 -6.00 -10.89
CA HIS A 245 5.14 -5.53 -9.94
C HIS A 245 4.54 -4.64 -8.85
N ALA A 246 5.29 -4.44 -7.77
CA ALA A 246 4.93 -3.57 -6.66
C ALA A 246 6.10 -2.68 -6.25
N TRP A 247 5.83 -1.40 -6.03
CA TRP A 247 6.78 -0.37 -5.62
C TRP A 247 6.07 0.63 -4.69
N ILE A 248 6.71 1.76 -4.35
CA ILE A 248 6.08 2.79 -3.53
C ILE A 248 6.17 4.18 -4.17
N SER A 249 5.25 5.05 -3.76
CA SER A 249 5.29 6.49 -4.00
C SER A 249 5.14 7.19 -2.66
N VAL A 250 5.96 8.20 -2.42
CA VAL A 250 6.00 8.99 -1.18
C VAL A 250 5.62 10.42 -1.49
N TRP A 251 5.14 11.16 -0.50
CA TRP A 251 4.84 12.58 -0.64
C TRP A 251 5.83 13.44 0.14
N SER A 252 6.13 14.64 -0.36
CA SER A 252 6.81 15.70 0.40
C SER A 252 6.34 17.09 0.02
N GLU A 253 6.52 18.07 0.93
CA GLU A 253 6.16 19.48 0.70
C GLU A 253 6.92 20.11 -0.48
N ASP A 254 8.16 19.66 -0.75
CA ASP A 254 9.00 20.20 -1.82
C ASP A 254 8.65 19.64 -3.22
N THR A 255 7.86 18.55 -3.29
CA THR A 255 7.76 17.70 -4.51
C THR A 255 6.36 17.24 -4.87
N GLY A 256 5.41 17.29 -3.94
CA GLY A 256 4.18 16.49 -4.05
C GLY A 256 4.49 14.99 -4.05
N TRP A 257 3.70 14.20 -4.79
CA TRP A 257 3.88 12.76 -4.93
C TRP A 257 5.04 12.40 -5.86
N VAL A 258 5.90 11.48 -5.40
CA VAL A 258 7.21 11.19 -5.97
C VAL A 258 7.14 9.95 -6.88
N ASP A 259 6.88 10.16 -8.18
CA ASP A 259 6.29 9.14 -9.08
C ASP A 259 7.18 8.59 -10.26
N GLY A 260 8.43 9.01 -10.52
CA GLY A 260 9.54 8.33 -11.30
C GLY A 260 10.93 8.79 -10.74
N VAL A 261 12.10 8.05 -10.67
CA VAL A 261 13.10 7.73 -9.50
C VAL A 261 14.31 8.59 -8.97
N ILE A 262 14.53 8.65 -7.62
CA ILE A 262 15.59 9.36 -6.83
C ILE A 262 17.03 9.23 -7.37
N PHE A 263 17.78 10.36 -7.32
CA PHE A 263 19.24 10.36 -7.18
C PHE A 263 19.69 11.07 -5.88
N PHE A 264 20.64 10.48 -5.14
CA PHE A 264 21.26 11.09 -3.95
C PHE A 264 22.51 11.95 -4.32
N ASP A 265 22.47 12.61 -5.48
CA ASP A 265 23.43 13.65 -5.88
C ASP A 265 22.95 15.08 -5.54
N GLY A 266 21.67 15.23 -5.18
CA GLY A 266 21.15 16.36 -4.41
C GLY A 266 20.29 17.38 -5.17
N THR A 267 19.86 17.11 -6.41
CA THR A 267 19.07 18.10 -7.19
C THR A 267 17.74 17.62 -7.80
N THR A 268 17.42 16.33 -7.83
CA THR A 268 16.21 15.84 -8.54
C THR A 268 15.47 14.75 -7.75
N TRP A 269 14.21 15.01 -7.39
CA TRP A 269 13.35 14.14 -6.54
C TRP A 269 12.35 13.30 -7.32
N GLN A 270 12.35 12.00 -7.04
CA GLN A 270 11.84 11.06 -8.02
C GLN A 270 11.53 9.62 -7.38
N ARG A 271 10.58 8.75 -7.85
CA ARG A 271 10.11 7.36 -7.40
C ARG A 271 11.04 6.43 -6.60
N LEU A 272 10.43 5.45 -5.91
CA LEU A 272 11.12 4.41 -5.13
C LEU A 272 10.71 2.97 -5.51
N ASP A 273 11.62 2.22 -6.13
CA ASP A 273 11.54 0.76 -6.25
C ASP A 273 12.66 0.09 -5.44
N PRO A 274 12.41 -0.26 -4.16
CA PRO A 274 13.40 -0.92 -3.34
C PRO A 274 13.73 -2.35 -3.82
N THR A 275 12.88 -2.97 -4.65
CA THR A 275 13.06 -4.34 -5.13
C THR A 275 14.13 -4.41 -6.21
N PHE A 276 14.01 -3.58 -7.25
CA PHE A 276 15.00 -3.53 -8.33
C PHE A 276 16.29 -2.83 -7.89
N ALA A 277 16.23 -1.82 -7.04
CA ALA A 277 17.43 -1.22 -6.46
C ALA A 277 18.26 -2.25 -5.67
N SER A 278 17.62 -3.04 -4.79
CA SER A 278 18.27 -4.12 -4.05
C SER A 278 18.79 -5.24 -4.97
N SER A 279 17.91 -5.83 -5.80
CA SER A 279 18.26 -7.00 -6.63
C SER A 279 19.17 -6.71 -7.83
N GLY A 280 19.24 -5.45 -8.27
CA GLY A 280 20.18 -4.94 -9.27
C GLY A 280 21.43 -4.27 -8.68
N ASN A 281 21.68 -4.45 -7.37
CA ASN A 281 22.82 -3.91 -6.62
C ASN A 281 23.06 -2.40 -6.81
N GLN A 282 22.00 -1.61 -6.96
CA GLN A 282 22.03 -0.16 -7.22
C GLN A 282 22.93 0.26 -8.41
N SER A 283 23.12 -0.64 -9.38
CA SER A 283 23.91 -0.33 -10.59
C SER A 283 23.26 0.77 -11.43
N GLU A 284 24.08 1.61 -12.08
CA GLU A 284 23.64 2.73 -12.93
C GLU A 284 22.50 2.33 -13.88
N SER A 285 22.65 1.20 -14.58
CA SER A 285 21.64 0.69 -15.52
C SER A 285 20.32 0.23 -14.89
N ILE A 286 20.28 -0.17 -13.60
CA ILE A 286 19.00 -0.44 -12.93
C ILE A 286 18.37 0.86 -12.41
N MET A 287 19.17 1.82 -11.92
CA MET A 287 18.66 3.12 -11.49
C MET A 287 18.06 3.90 -12.67
N GLU A 288 18.72 3.91 -13.84
CA GLU A 288 18.17 4.44 -15.09
C GLU A 288 16.86 3.73 -15.49
N TYR A 289 16.81 2.39 -15.39
CA TYR A 289 15.60 1.63 -15.72
C TYR A 289 14.42 1.99 -14.82
N ILE A 290 14.62 2.13 -13.50
CA ILE A 290 13.52 2.49 -12.59
C ILE A 290 13.13 3.96 -12.81
N GLY A 291 14.11 4.84 -13.09
CA GLY A 291 13.92 6.29 -13.31
C GLY A 291 13.19 6.68 -14.58
N ASN A 292 13.38 5.93 -15.68
CA ASN A 292 12.58 6.13 -16.88
C ASN A 292 11.11 5.74 -16.64
N GLY A 293 10.29 6.73 -16.30
CA GLY A 293 8.87 6.55 -15.95
C GLY A 293 8.07 5.71 -16.95
N LYS A 294 8.42 5.76 -18.25
CA LYS A 294 7.78 5.01 -19.35
C LYS A 294 7.94 3.49 -19.23
N ASN A 295 8.85 3.01 -18.39
CA ASN A 295 8.99 1.60 -18.08
C ASN A 295 7.86 1.07 -17.17
N TYR A 296 7.01 1.94 -16.61
CA TYR A 296 5.99 1.56 -15.62
C TYR A 296 4.59 1.99 -16.07
N LYS A 297 3.58 1.15 -15.81
CA LYS A 297 2.15 1.51 -15.90
C LYS A 297 1.46 1.20 -14.57
N GLU A 298 0.99 2.24 -13.89
CA GLU A 298 0.29 2.16 -12.61
C GLU A 298 -1.12 1.56 -12.80
N LYS A 299 -1.66 0.92 -11.75
CA LYS A 299 -2.97 0.27 -11.79
C LYS A 299 -3.78 0.44 -10.50
N TYR A 300 -3.14 0.38 -9.33
CA TYR A 300 -3.81 0.49 -8.03
C TYR A 300 -2.89 1.15 -6.98
N PHE A 301 -3.50 1.94 -6.09
CA PHE A 301 -2.85 2.57 -4.94
C PHE A 301 -3.48 2.09 -3.63
N TYR A 302 -2.64 1.70 -2.67
CA TYR A 302 -3.00 1.20 -1.33
C TYR A 302 -2.13 1.83 -0.24
#